data_AF-B2THA8-F1
#
_entry.id   AF-B2THA8-F1
#
_cell.length_a   1.000
_cell.length_b   1.000
_cell.length_c   1.000
_cell.angle_alpha   90.00
_cell.angle_beta   90.00
_cell.angle_gamma   90.00
#
_symmetry.space_group_name_H-M   'P 1'
#
loop_
_entity.id
_entity.type
_entity.pdbx_description
1 polymer ?
#
loop_
_entity_poly.entity_id
_entity_poly.type
_entity_poly.pdbx_seq_one_letter_code
_entity_poly.pdbx_strand_id
1 'polypeptide(L)'
;MFRPITLSAGIALAATLAACSPQTGTQQTSGQQGAAAQPASVVASADNSEFHQYQITYAAAERQGYGCDADDGCAARADEMVAEARRHLIAAVNQGDHRAADFIATNAVSATVWHETSAGIIKRADSMLGSHDGSAAVWMMLAGYLTAHGDYVPRNYDRATLYYASAWLAGENDASARAANIYYASNDLVNAYLWSLRCTDGCSGLDMSRTDLESSLDSPTIKLVQSKASDRSVLGL
;
A
#
# COMPACT_ATOMS: atom_id res chain seq x y z
N MET A 1 -30.52 -42.98 1.62
CA MET A 1 -31.94 -43.38 1.55
C MET A 1 -32.81 -42.14 1.59
N PHE A 2 -33.59 -41.95 0.53
CA PHE A 2 -34.85 -41.21 0.35
C PHE A 2 -35.12 -39.87 1.08
N ARG A 3 -35.19 -38.80 0.27
CA ARG A 3 -36.10 -37.64 0.42
C ARG A 3 -37.50 -38.01 -0.14
N PRO A 4 -38.58 -37.29 0.26
CA PRO A 4 -39.21 -36.34 -0.69
C PRO A 4 -39.77 -35.04 -0.02
N ILE A 5 -39.60 -33.84 -0.63
CA ILE A 5 -40.45 -33.08 -1.60
C ILE A 5 -41.53 -32.19 -0.94
N THR A 6 -41.50 -30.88 -1.22
CA THR A 6 -42.71 -30.11 -1.54
C THR A 6 -42.40 -28.99 -2.53
N LEU A 7 -43.19 -28.94 -3.62
CA LEU A 7 -43.23 -27.93 -4.67
C LEU A 7 -44.01 -26.70 -4.21
N SER A 8 -43.71 -25.53 -4.79
CA SER A 8 -44.74 -24.61 -5.30
C SER A 8 -44.19 -23.75 -6.44
N ALA A 9 -44.97 -23.69 -7.51
CA ALA A 9 -44.78 -22.93 -8.76
C ALA A 9 -45.76 -21.76 -8.81
N GLY A 10 -45.48 -20.75 -9.64
CA GLY A 10 -46.39 -19.63 -9.92
C GLY A 10 -45.69 -18.52 -10.70
N ILE A 11 -45.44 -18.70 -12.01
CA ILE A 11 -46.18 -18.13 -13.15
C ILE A 11 -45.78 -16.68 -13.49
N ALA A 12 -45.36 -16.53 -14.75
CA ALA A 12 -44.95 -15.32 -15.44
C ALA A 12 -46.13 -14.49 -15.98
N LEU A 13 -45.88 -13.20 -16.25
CA LEU A 13 -46.57 -12.47 -17.32
C LEU A 13 -45.62 -11.45 -17.96
N ALA A 14 -45.46 -11.57 -19.27
CA ALA A 14 -44.87 -10.58 -20.16
C ALA A 14 -45.97 -9.66 -20.70
N ALA A 15 -45.62 -8.40 -20.98
CA ALA A 15 -46.34 -7.59 -21.96
C ALA A 15 -45.38 -6.58 -22.61
N THR A 16 -45.29 -6.69 -23.93
CA THR A 16 -44.66 -5.78 -24.88
C THR A 16 -45.59 -4.61 -25.20
N LEU A 17 -45.05 -3.45 -25.61
CA LEU A 17 -45.28 -2.83 -26.93
C LEU A 17 -44.72 -1.40 -27.01
N ALA A 18 -44.33 -1.07 -28.23
CA ALA A 18 -43.65 0.13 -28.68
C ALA A 18 -44.60 1.30 -28.98
N ALA A 19 -44.06 2.52 -29.03
CA ALA A 19 -44.60 3.60 -29.85
C ALA A 19 -43.47 4.52 -30.34
N CYS A 20 -43.19 4.46 -31.64
CA CYS A 20 -42.51 5.51 -32.40
C CYS A 20 -43.55 6.54 -32.88
N SER A 21 -43.19 7.82 -32.91
CA SER A 21 -43.48 8.72 -34.05
C SER A 21 -42.82 10.10 -33.91
N PRO A 22 -42.63 10.83 -35.04
CA PRO A 22 -41.48 11.69 -35.27
C PRO A 22 -41.78 13.19 -35.10
N GLN A 23 -40.73 14.00 -34.97
CA GLN A 23 -40.81 15.43 -35.27
C GLN A 23 -39.56 15.90 -36.02
N THR A 24 -39.78 16.25 -37.28
CA THR A 24 -38.89 16.99 -38.17
C THR A 24 -38.85 18.47 -37.77
N GLY A 25 -37.66 19.05 -37.77
CA GLY A 25 -37.47 20.49 -37.54
C GLY A 25 -36.01 20.90 -37.67
N THR A 26 -35.58 21.16 -38.90
CA THR A 26 -34.32 21.83 -39.25
C THR A 26 -34.25 23.24 -38.66
N GLN A 27 -33.12 23.59 -38.02
CA GLN A 27 -32.50 24.91 -38.21
C GLN A 27 -31.04 24.93 -37.73
N GLN A 28 -30.14 25.09 -38.71
CA GLN A 28 -28.79 25.61 -38.53
C GLN A 28 -28.82 26.93 -37.77
N THR A 29 -28.05 27.04 -36.70
CA THR A 29 -27.43 28.31 -36.29
C THR A 29 -26.04 28.02 -35.77
N SER A 30 -25.06 28.39 -36.60
CA SER A 30 -23.68 28.64 -36.22
C SER A 30 -23.63 29.77 -35.19
N GLY A 31 -23.03 29.50 -34.03
CA GLY A 31 -22.82 30.47 -32.96
C GLY A 31 -21.76 29.98 -32.00
N GLN A 32 -20.72 30.79 -31.83
CA GLN A 32 -19.53 30.55 -31.00
C GLN A 32 -19.90 30.24 -29.54
N GLN A 33 -19.30 29.17 -28.99
CA GLN A 33 -19.03 29.00 -27.57
C GLN A 33 -17.54 28.59 -27.51
N GLY A 34 -16.65 29.34 -26.86
CA GLY A 34 -16.78 29.77 -25.48
C GLY A 34 -16.14 28.69 -24.62
N ALA A 35 -14.93 28.98 -24.14
CA ALA A 35 -14.05 28.12 -23.36
C ALA A 35 -14.77 27.10 -22.46
N ALA A 36 -14.58 25.82 -22.76
CA ALA A 36 -14.65 24.75 -21.77
C ALA A 36 -13.25 24.17 -21.65
N ALA A 37 -12.52 24.61 -20.62
CA ALA A 37 -11.33 23.92 -20.16
C ALA A 37 -11.75 22.48 -19.80
N GLN A 38 -11.41 21.54 -20.68
CA GLN A 38 -11.38 20.13 -20.31
C GLN A 38 -10.38 20.00 -19.16
N PRO A 39 -10.75 19.38 -18.02
CA PRO A 39 -9.72 18.97 -17.10
C PRO A 39 -8.88 17.93 -17.84
N ALA A 40 -7.64 18.31 -18.16
CA ALA A 40 -6.64 17.38 -18.63
C ALA A 40 -6.49 16.31 -17.54
N SER A 41 -7.24 15.22 -17.74
CA SER A 41 -6.99 13.97 -17.06
C SER A 41 -5.69 13.48 -17.66
N VAL A 42 -4.57 13.99 -17.15
CA VAL A 42 -3.24 13.46 -17.45
C VAL A 42 -3.17 12.12 -16.73
N VAL A 43 -3.85 11.13 -17.30
CA VAL A 43 -3.42 9.75 -17.16
C VAL A 43 -2.09 9.73 -17.89
N ALA A 44 -1.00 9.96 -17.16
CA ALA A 44 0.33 9.75 -17.69
C ALA A 44 0.32 8.35 -18.31
N SER A 45 0.49 8.28 -19.63
CA SER A 45 0.67 7.01 -20.33
C SER A 45 1.75 6.23 -19.59
N ALA A 46 1.54 4.93 -19.34
CA ALA A 46 2.47 4.10 -18.56
C ALA A 46 3.94 4.26 -19.00
N ASP A 47 4.17 4.55 -20.28
CA ASP A 47 5.46 4.79 -20.93
C ASP A 47 6.21 6.08 -20.48
N ASN A 48 5.55 7.03 -19.83
CA ASN A 48 6.17 8.31 -19.41
C ASN A 48 6.13 8.54 -17.89
N SER A 49 5.86 7.50 -17.10
CA SER A 49 5.93 7.62 -15.64
C SER A 49 7.38 7.79 -15.16
N GLU A 50 7.59 8.59 -14.11
CA GLU A 50 8.91 8.75 -13.47
C GLU A 50 9.50 7.39 -13.06
N PHE A 51 8.67 6.45 -12.58
CA PHE A 51 9.16 5.12 -12.23
C PHE A 51 9.65 4.33 -13.45
N HIS A 52 9.04 4.51 -14.61
CA HIS A 52 9.53 3.90 -15.86
C HIS A 52 10.88 4.50 -16.28
N GLN A 53 11.03 5.83 -16.15
CA GLN A 53 12.32 6.49 -16.40
C GLN A 53 13.41 6.00 -15.44
N TYR A 54 13.08 5.78 -14.16
CA TYR A 54 13.97 5.12 -13.21
C TYR A 54 14.47 3.77 -13.73
N GLN A 55 13.55 2.89 -14.16
CA GLN A 55 13.90 1.55 -14.65
C GLN A 55 14.82 1.60 -15.87
N ILE A 56 14.51 2.47 -16.85
CA ILE A 56 15.33 2.64 -18.06
C ILE A 56 16.74 3.13 -17.70
N THR A 57 16.82 4.21 -16.93
CA THR A 57 18.10 4.87 -16.60
C THR A 57 18.97 3.98 -15.72
N TYR A 58 18.38 3.29 -14.75
CA TYR A 58 19.11 2.36 -13.89
C TYR A 58 19.67 1.16 -14.68
N ALA A 59 18.86 0.53 -15.54
CA ALA A 59 19.34 -0.58 -16.38
C ALA A 59 20.43 -0.14 -17.37
N ALA A 60 20.38 1.11 -17.84
CA ALA A 60 21.43 1.67 -18.68
C ALA A 60 22.73 1.93 -17.88
N ALA A 61 22.62 2.38 -16.62
CA ALA A 61 23.75 2.55 -15.73
C ALA A 61 24.44 1.21 -15.40
N GLU A 62 23.67 0.15 -15.14
CA GLU A 62 24.22 -1.19 -14.91
C GLU A 62 25.00 -1.69 -16.13
N ARG A 63 24.43 -1.58 -17.33
CA ARG A 63 25.12 -1.97 -18.58
C ARG A 63 26.41 -1.17 -18.80
N GLN A 64 26.42 0.12 -18.45
CA GLN A 64 27.61 0.94 -18.54
C GLN A 64 28.68 0.45 -17.54
N GLY A 65 28.29 0.17 -16.30
CA GLY A 65 29.18 -0.25 -15.22
C GLY A 65 29.87 -1.61 -15.47
N TYR A 66 29.17 -2.59 -16.06
CA TYR A 66 29.75 -3.93 -16.33
C TYR A 66 30.94 -3.93 -17.31
N GLY A 67 31.13 -2.87 -18.10
CA GLY A 67 32.23 -2.75 -19.06
C GLY A 67 33.37 -1.83 -18.60
N CYS A 68 33.29 -1.26 -17.40
CA CYS A 68 34.25 -0.26 -16.92
C CYS A 68 35.47 -0.91 -16.23
N ASP A 69 36.25 -1.71 -16.95
CA ASP A 69 37.54 -2.19 -16.43
C ASP A 69 38.59 -1.07 -16.54
N ALA A 70 38.84 -0.38 -15.42
CA ALA A 70 39.93 0.58 -15.18
C ALA A 70 39.90 1.95 -15.89
N ASP A 71 38.80 2.35 -16.54
CA ASP A 71 38.61 3.71 -17.09
C ASP A 71 37.83 4.60 -16.11
N ASP A 72 38.53 5.56 -15.49
CA ASP A 72 37.97 6.53 -14.54
C ASP A 72 36.79 7.33 -15.13
N GLY A 73 36.78 7.60 -16.44
CA GLY A 73 35.69 8.31 -17.10
C GLY A 73 34.42 7.47 -17.26
N CYS A 74 34.59 6.15 -17.41
CA CYS A 74 33.47 5.21 -17.54
C CYS A 74 32.70 5.08 -16.22
N ALA A 75 33.43 4.95 -15.11
CA ALA A 75 32.85 4.87 -13.77
C ALA A 75 32.07 6.15 -13.41
N ALA A 76 32.67 7.33 -13.63
CA ALA A 76 32.01 8.60 -13.36
C ALA A 76 30.69 8.77 -14.11
N ARG A 77 30.63 8.31 -15.38
CA ARG A 77 29.41 8.34 -16.17
C ARG A 77 28.33 7.39 -15.64
N ALA A 78 28.71 6.19 -15.21
CA ALA A 78 27.77 5.27 -14.59
C ALA A 78 27.18 5.86 -13.29
N ASP A 79 28.02 6.52 -12.48
CA ASP A 79 27.58 7.18 -11.24
C ASP A 79 26.59 8.33 -11.51
N GLU A 80 26.83 9.15 -12.54
CA GLU A 80 25.89 10.19 -12.98
C GLU A 80 24.53 9.62 -13.36
N MET A 81 24.51 8.48 -14.07
CA MET A 81 23.27 7.79 -14.46
C MET A 81 22.54 7.19 -13.26
N VAL A 82 23.28 6.61 -12.29
CA VAL A 82 22.67 6.14 -11.03
C VAL A 82 22.05 7.31 -10.26
N ALA A 83 22.72 8.46 -10.21
CA ALA A 83 22.20 9.66 -9.57
C ALA A 83 20.94 10.18 -10.29
N GLU A 84 20.88 10.09 -11.62
CA GLU A 84 19.69 10.43 -12.41
C GLU A 84 18.52 9.47 -12.17
N ALA A 85 18.78 8.15 -12.23
CA ALA A 85 17.77 7.14 -11.90
C ALA A 85 17.18 7.40 -10.51
N ARG A 86 18.03 7.72 -9.53
CA ARG A 86 17.59 8.05 -8.17
C ARG A 86 16.59 9.21 -8.13
N ARG A 87 16.83 10.28 -8.89
CA ARG A 87 15.92 11.43 -8.98
C ARG A 87 14.54 11.01 -9.51
N HIS A 88 14.51 10.15 -10.53
CA HIS A 88 13.26 9.60 -11.05
C HIS A 88 12.50 8.76 -10.02
N LEU A 89 13.19 7.90 -9.26
CA LEU A 89 12.55 7.11 -8.21
C LEU A 89 11.93 8.00 -7.12
N ILE A 90 12.69 9.01 -6.66
CA ILE A 90 12.21 9.98 -5.66
C ILE A 90 10.99 10.74 -6.17
N ALA A 91 11.03 11.21 -7.43
CA ALA A 91 9.91 11.90 -8.06
C ALA A 91 8.66 11.01 -8.15
N ALA A 92 8.82 9.75 -8.57
CA ALA A 92 7.71 8.80 -8.68
C ALA A 92 7.01 8.56 -7.34
N VAL A 93 7.76 8.37 -6.26
CA VAL A 93 7.22 8.15 -4.91
C VAL A 93 6.51 9.41 -4.42
N ASN A 94 7.11 10.59 -4.61
CA ASN A 94 6.49 11.85 -4.22
C ASN A 94 5.22 12.19 -5.02
N GLN A 95 5.07 11.63 -6.23
CA GLN A 95 3.85 11.68 -7.03
C GLN A 95 2.80 10.64 -6.62
N GLY A 96 3.14 9.73 -5.70
CA GLY A 96 2.25 8.67 -5.21
C GLY A 96 2.19 7.44 -6.11
N ASP A 97 3.19 7.18 -6.97
CA ASP A 97 3.25 5.95 -7.77
C ASP A 97 3.45 4.74 -6.85
N HIS A 98 2.41 3.90 -6.76
CA HIS A 98 2.41 2.71 -5.90
C HIS A 98 3.49 1.69 -6.28
N ARG A 99 3.88 1.61 -7.56
CA ARG A 99 4.92 0.67 -8.03
C ARG A 99 6.30 1.10 -7.53
N ALA A 100 6.53 2.41 -7.48
CA ALA A 100 7.76 2.98 -6.93
C ALA A 100 7.83 2.78 -5.41
N ALA A 101 6.71 2.94 -4.71
CA ALA A 101 6.62 2.63 -3.28
C ALA A 101 6.87 1.14 -3.00
N ASP A 102 6.23 0.24 -3.76
CA ASP A 102 6.44 -1.20 -3.64
C ASP A 102 7.90 -1.60 -3.92
N PHE A 103 8.52 -0.96 -4.91
CA PHE A 103 9.95 -1.13 -5.19
C PHE A 103 10.81 -0.75 -3.98
N ILE A 104 10.58 0.41 -3.35
CA ILE A 104 11.30 0.82 -2.13
C ILE A 104 11.06 -0.16 -0.97
N ALA A 105 9.85 -0.69 -0.83
CA ALA A 105 9.50 -1.61 0.25
C ALA A 105 10.25 -2.95 0.15
N THR A 106 10.58 -3.38 -1.07
CA THR A 106 11.11 -4.73 -1.35
C THR A 106 12.58 -4.75 -1.75
N ASN A 107 13.15 -3.60 -2.14
CA ASN A 107 14.53 -3.50 -2.62
C ASN A 107 15.38 -2.62 -1.70
N ALA A 108 16.66 -2.96 -1.61
CA ALA A 108 17.63 -2.09 -0.96
C ALA A 108 17.83 -0.82 -1.81
N VAL A 109 17.38 0.33 -1.28
CA VAL A 109 17.60 1.65 -1.90
C VAL A 109 18.55 2.49 -1.05
N SER A 110 19.20 3.47 -1.67
CA SER A 110 20.14 4.35 -0.98
C SER A 110 19.45 5.15 0.15
N ALA A 111 20.22 5.50 1.18
CA ALA A 111 19.79 6.40 2.26
C ALA A 111 19.19 7.73 1.75
N THR A 112 19.72 8.28 0.66
CA THR A 112 19.18 9.50 0.02
C THR A 112 17.74 9.32 -0.43
N VAL A 113 17.38 8.18 -1.04
CA VAL A 113 16.00 7.91 -1.46
C VAL A 113 15.07 7.89 -0.26
N TRP A 114 15.46 7.16 0.80
CA TRP A 114 14.67 7.11 2.04
C TRP A 114 14.49 8.50 2.66
N HIS A 115 15.57 9.27 2.77
CA HIS A 115 15.50 10.63 3.30
C HIS A 115 14.51 11.49 2.50
N GLU A 116 14.69 11.58 1.18
CA GLU A 116 13.94 12.50 0.33
C GLU A 116 12.48 12.10 0.10
N THR A 117 12.12 10.83 0.35
CA THR A 117 10.75 10.34 0.18
C THR A 117 9.99 10.17 1.50
N SER A 118 10.68 10.13 2.65
CA SER A 118 10.09 9.84 3.96
C SER A 118 8.85 10.69 4.29
N ALA A 119 8.96 12.03 4.20
CA ALA A 119 7.85 12.93 4.46
C ALA A 119 6.67 12.73 3.47
N GLY A 120 6.97 12.45 2.20
CA GLY A 120 5.99 12.14 1.16
C GLY A 120 5.23 10.84 1.46
N ILE A 121 5.95 9.79 1.86
CA ILE A 121 5.41 8.50 2.29
C ILE A 121 4.44 8.67 3.47
N ILE A 122 4.86 9.37 4.53
CA ILE A 122 4.01 9.63 5.70
C ILE A 122 2.73 10.37 5.30
N LYS A 123 2.87 11.46 4.53
CA LYS A 123 1.72 12.25 4.06
C LYS A 123 0.77 11.41 3.21
N ARG A 124 1.30 10.54 2.35
CA ARG A 124 0.49 9.66 1.52
C ARG A 124 -0.26 8.63 2.36
N ALA A 125 0.42 7.97 3.29
CA ALA A 125 -0.19 7.00 4.19
C ALA A 125 -1.31 7.65 5.04
N ASP A 126 -1.11 8.87 5.56
CA ASP A 126 -2.15 9.61 6.29
C ASP A 126 -3.42 9.80 5.45
N SER A 127 -3.26 10.16 4.16
CA SER A 127 -4.39 10.37 3.25
C SER A 127 -5.16 9.08 2.92
N MET A 128 -4.58 7.92 3.23
CA MET A 128 -5.12 6.61 2.91
C MET A 128 -5.63 5.85 4.14
N LEU A 129 -5.54 6.43 5.35
CA LEU A 129 -6.09 5.81 6.56
C LEU A 129 -7.57 5.45 6.39
N GLY A 130 -7.90 4.19 6.66
CA GLY A 130 -9.23 3.62 6.44
C GLY A 130 -9.48 3.07 5.02
N SER A 131 -8.53 3.22 4.08
CA SER A 131 -8.60 2.48 2.82
C SER A 131 -8.20 1.02 3.02
N HIS A 132 -8.84 0.13 2.25
CA HIS A 132 -8.60 -1.32 2.26
C HIS A 132 -8.02 -1.82 0.92
N ASP A 133 -7.55 -0.92 0.05
CA ASP A 133 -6.92 -1.29 -1.20
C ASP A 133 -5.45 -1.72 -1.01
N GLY A 134 -4.93 -2.57 -1.90
CA GLY A 134 -3.56 -3.08 -1.78
C GLY A 134 -2.48 -2.01 -1.90
N SER A 135 -2.76 -0.89 -2.57
CA SER A 135 -1.80 0.23 -2.62
C SER A 135 -1.68 0.92 -1.27
N ALA A 136 -2.80 1.05 -0.52
CA ALA A 136 -2.83 1.59 0.83
C ALA A 136 -1.94 0.78 1.77
N ALA A 137 -2.00 -0.56 1.65
CA ALA A 137 -1.20 -1.47 2.45
C ALA A 137 0.31 -1.17 2.32
N VAL A 138 0.81 -0.98 1.08
CA VAL A 138 2.23 -0.66 0.83
C VAL A 138 2.63 0.67 1.49
N TRP A 139 1.85 1.73 1.30
CA TRP A 139 2.15 3.04 1.89
C TRP A 139 2.14 3.00 3.42
N MET A 140 1.18 2.28 4.00
CA MET A 140 1.08 2.10 5.45
C MET A 140 2.24 1.27 6.00
N MET A 141 2.68 0.23 5.30
CA MET A 141 3.86 -0.56 5.69
C MET A 141 5.13 0.29 5.73
N LEU A 142 5.36 1.08 4.68
CA LEU A 142 6.49 2.00 4.61
C LEU A 142 6.42 3.07 5.71
N ALA A 143 5.26 3.68 5.90
CA ALA A 143 5.06 4.70 6.92
C ALA A 143 5.26 4.15 8.34
N GLY A 144 4.72 2.97 8.62
CA GLY A 144 4.93 2.26 9.87
C GLY A 144 6.40 1.95 10.13
N TYR A 145 7.14 1.54 9.09
CA TYR A 145 8.58 1.30 9.19
C TYR A 145 9.34 2.58 9.57
N LEU A 146 9.10 3.68 8.83
CA LEU A 146 9.77 4.96 9.07
C LEU A 146 9.51 5.49 10.49
N THR A 147 8.25 5.46 10.94
CA THR A 147 7.90 5.96 12.28
C THR A 147 8.34 5.04 13.41
N ALA A 148 8.38 3.71 13.19
CA ALA A 148 8.90 2.77 14.18
C ALA A 148 10.39 2.96 14.44
N HIS A 149 11.18 3.14 13.37
CA HIS A 149 12.64 3.24 13.49
C HIS A 149 13.10 4.67 13.80
N GLY A 150 12.30 5.68 13.43
CA GLY A 150 12.72 7.07 13.48
C GLY A 150 13.65 7.45 12.33
N ASP A 151 13.51 6.76 11.20
CA ASP A 151 14.34 6.95 10.02
C ASP A 151 13.85 8.20 9.27
N TYR A 152 14.62 9.29 9.36
CA TYR A 152 14.34 10.58 8.72
C TYR A 152 13.04 11.28 9.15
N VAL A 153 12.29 10.66 10.07
CA VAL A 153 11.09 11.20 10.73
C VAL A 153 11.18 10.91 12.24
N PRO A 154 10.51 11.69 13.11
CA PRO A 154 10.50 11.40 14.54
C PRO A 154 9.94 10.00 14.84
N ARG A 155 10.62 9.25 15.70
CA ARG A 155 10.14 7.94 16.16
C ARG A 155 8.83 8.09 16.92
N ASN A 156 7.83 7.30 16.55
CA ASN A 156 6.52 7.29 17.17
C ASN A 156 5.86 5.91 17.03
N TYR A 157 5.81 5.16 18.13
CA TYR A 157 5.26 3.80 18.17
C TYR A 157 3.74 3.77 18.00
N ASP A 158 3.00 4.71 18.61
CA ASP A 158 1.54 4.79 18.46
C ASP A 158 1.13 5.00 16.99
N ARG A 159 1.89 5.84 16.28
CA ARG A 159 1.68 6.08 14.87
C ARG A 159 2.10 4.89 14.01
N ALA A 160 3.19 4.22 14.37
CA ALA A 160 3.63 3.01 13.70
C ALA A 160 2.60 1.87 13.82
N THR A 161 2.07 1.62 15.02
CA THR A 161 1.04 0.60 15.24
C THR A 161 -0.25 0.95 14.53
N LEU A 162 -0.65 2.23 14.46
CA LEU A 162 -1.78 2.68 13.64
C LEU A 162 -1.60 2.35 12.16
N TYR A 163 -0.42 2.62 11.60
CA TYR A 163 -0.15 2.30 10.19
C TYR A 163 -0.14 0.80 9.94
N TYR A 164 0.55 0.02 10.77
CA TYR A 164 0.57 -1.44 10.62
C TYR A 164 -0.82 -2.06 10.82
N ALA A 165 -1.61 -1.56 11.76
CA ALA A 165 -3.00 -1.98 11.93
C ALA A 165 -3.83 -1.70 10.67
N SER A 166 -3.64 -0.53 10.06
CA SER A 166 -4.33 -0.15 8.82
C SER A 166 -3.87 -1.01 7.62
N ALA A 167 -2.57 -1.31 7.52
CA ALA A 167 -2.04 -2.21 6.49
C ALA A 167 -2.61 -3.64 6.65
N TRP A 168 -2.69 -4.15 7.88
CA TRP A 168 -3.31 -5.44 8.17
C TRP A 168 -4.79 -5.45 7.77
N LEU A 169 -5.52 -4.37 8.04
CA LEU A 169 -6.92 -4.21 7.59
C LEU A 169 -7.04 -4.16 6.06
N ALA A 170 -6.02 -3.68 5.35
CA ALA A 170 -5.92 -3.70 3.90
C ALA A 170 -5.44 -5.06 3.32
N GLY A 171 -5.15 -6.04 4.17
CA GLY A 171 -4.80 -7.41 3.76
C GLY A 171 -3.31 -7.75 3.81
N GLU A 172 -2.45 -6.87 4.33
CA GLU A 172 -1.04 -7.17 4.52
C GLU A 172 -0.81 -8.03 5.77
N ASN A 173 -0.46 -9.29 5.56
CA ASN A 173 -0.34 -10.26 6.65
C ASN A 173 0.84 -9.94 7.58
N ASP A 174 1.98 -9.52 7.02
CA ASP A 174 3.19 -9.21 7.80
C ASP A 174 3.02 -7.99 8.70
N ALA A 175 2.04 -7.13 8.41
CA ALA A 175 1.76 -5.95 9.23
C ALA A 175 1.39 -6.33 10.67
N SER A 176 0.75 -7.48 10.88
CA SER A 176 0.41 -7.97 12.21
C SER A 176 1.64 -8.32 13.06
N ALA A 177 2.66 -8.95 12.46
CA ALA A 177 3.93 -9.22 13.12
C ALA A 177 4.65 -7.91 13.47
N ARG A 178 4.69 -6.97 12.54
CA ARG A 178 5.32 -5.66 12.78
C ARG A 178 4.65 -4.92 13.93
N ALA A 179 3.31 -4.89 13.97
CA ALA A 179 2.57 -4.31 15.09
C ALA A 179 2.91 -5.01 16.41
N ALA A 180 2.95 -6.35 16.44
CA ALA A 180 3.32 -7.12 17.63
C ALA A 180 4.73 -6.77 18.14
N ASN A 181 5.71 -6.64 17.24
CA ASN A 181 7.08 -6.28 17.60
C ASN A 181 7.16 -4.87 18.19
N ILE A 182 6.38 -3.91 17.69
CA ILE A 182 6.32 -2.57 18.27
C ILE A 182 5.74 -2.59 19.68
N TYR A 183 4.61 -3.28 19.90
CA TYR A 183 4.03 -3.41 21.24
C TYR A 183 4.96 -4.13 22.22
N TYR A 184 5.68 -5.14 21.76
CA TYR A 184 6.68 -5.81 22.58
C TYR A 184 7.83 -4.87 22.95
N ALA A 185 8.35 -4.10 21.99
CA ALA A 185 9.41 -3.13 22.22
C ALA A 185 8.98 -1.98 23.17
N SER A 186 7.69 -1.63 23.18
CA SER A 186 7.12 -0.67 24.13
C SER A 186 6.66 -1.29 25.46
N ASN A 187 6.90 -2.59 25.67
CA ASN A 187 6.52 -3.36 26.86
C ASN A 187 5.00 -3.44 27.11
N ASP A 188 4.19 -3.31 26.07
CA ASP A 188 2.75 -3.59 26.08
C ASP A 188 2.52 -5.06 25.69
N LEU A 189 2.69 -5.95 26.66
CA LEU A 189 2.64 -7.39 26.44
C LEU A 189 1.24 -7.90 26.06
N VAL A 190 0.18 -7.18 26.47
CA VAL A 190 -1.21 -7.54 26.14
C VAL A 190 -1.46 -7.32 24.65
N ASN A 191 -1.10 -6.15 24.13
CA ASN A 191 -1.26 -5.87 22.71
C ASN A 191 -0.22 -6.62 21.86
N ALA A 192 1.00 -6.85 22.36
CA ALA A 192 1.96 -7.71 21.68
C ALA A 192 1.39 -9.12 21.48
N TYR A 193 0.77 -9.71 22.51
CA TYR A 193 0.14 -11.02 22.40
C TYR A 193 -1.05 -11.00 21.43
N LEU A 194 -1.92 -10.01 21.53
CA LEU A 194 -3.06 -9.83 20.60
C LEU A 194 -2.62 -9.83 19.13
N TRP A 195 -1.63 -8.99 18.81
CA TRP A 195 -1.15 -8.83 17.44
C TRP A 195 -0.34 -10.05 16.97
N SER A 196 0.37 -10.74 17.88
CA SER A 196 1.07 -11.98 17.55
C SER A 196 0.12 -13.10 17.11
N LEU A 197 -1.08 -13.18 17.69
CA LEU A 197 -2.09 -14.18 17.31
C LEU A 197 -2.73 -13.90 15.94
N ARG A 198 -2.68 -12.65 15.47
CA ARG A 198 -3.19 -12.24 14.14
C ARG A 198 -2.24 -12.56 13.00
N CYS A 199 -0.98 -12.82 13.32
CA CYS A 199 0.03 -13.28 12.39
C CYS A 199 -0.22 -14.76 12.04
N THR A 200 -1.14 -15.02 11.12
CA THR A 200 -1.49 -16.37 10.67
C THR A 200 -0.75 -16.75 9.38
N ASP A 201 -1.11 -17.87 8.74
CA ASP A 201 -0.44 -18.43 7.56
C ASP A 201 0.03 -17.38 6.54
N GLY A 202 1.32 -17.38 6.23
CA GLY A 202 1.99 -16.44 5.34
C GLY A 202 2.56 -15.19 6.02
N CYS A 203 2.25 -14.95 7.30
CA CYS A 203 2.89 -13.91 8.09
C CYS A 203 4.28 -14.34 8.61
N SER A 204 5.25 -13.44 8.52
CA SER A 204 6.64 -13.62 8.89
C SER A 204 7.16 -12.46 9.75
N GLY A 205 8.34 -12.63 10.37
CA GLY A 205 9.02 -11.53 11.08
C GLY A 205 8.52 -11.24 12.50
N LEU A 206 7.95 -12.21 13.20
CA LEU A 206 7.77 -12.10 14.66
C LEU A 206 9.12 -12.28 15.36
N ASP A 207 9.52 -11.29 16.16
CA ASP A 207 10.79 -11.31 16.90
C ASP A 207 10.67 -12.01 18.27
N MET A 208 9.45 -12.37 18.67
CA MET A 208 9.15 -12.99 19.96
C MET A 208 8.33 -14.28 19.83
N SER A 209 8.52 -15.16 20.82
CA SER A 209 7.74 -16.38 21.00
C SER A 209 6.33 -16.03 21.51
N ARG A 210 5.31 -16.56 20.84
CA ARG A 210 3.91 -16.45 21.31
C ARG A 210 3.71 -17.14 22.66
N THR A 211 4.39 -18.26 22.88
CA THR A 211 4.33 -19.01 24.15
C THR A 211 4.92 -18.18 25.29
N ASP A 212 5.97 -17.42 25.03
CA ASP A 212 6.61 -16.59 26.04
C ASP A 212 5.70 -15.41 26.40
N LEU A 213 5.11 -14.75 25.39
CA LEU A 213 4.09 -13.72 25.58
C LEU A 213 2.90 -14.26 26.38
N GLU A 214 2.35 -15.41 26.01
CA GLU A 214 1.24 -16.04 26.72
C GLU A 214 1.60 -16.32 28.19
N SER A 215 2.79 -16.87 28.45
CA SER A 215 3.24 -17.19 29.81
C SER A 215 3.46 -15.97 30.70
N SER A 216 3.61 -14.78 30.11
CA SER A 216 3.82 -13.52 30.83
C SER A 216 2.52 -12.86 31.31
N LEU A 217 1.36 -13.40 30.92
CA LEU A 217 0.04 -12.84 31.19
C LEU A 217 -0.77 -13.71 32.16
N ASP A 218 -1.73 -13.10 32.88
CA ASP A 218 -2.67 -13.85 33.69
C ASP A 218 -3.76 -14.55 32.84
N SER A 219 -4.35 -15.62 33.37
CA SER A 219 -5.33 -16.42 32.63
C SER A 219 -6.59 -15.64 32.18
N PRO A 220 -7.19 -14.75 32.98
CA PRO A 220 -8.24 -13.85 32.50
C PRO A 220 -7.82 -13.02 31.28
N THR A 221 -6.63 -12.41 31.30
CA THR A 221 -6.09 -11.60 30.20
C THR A 221 -5.86 -12.43 28.94
N ILE A 222 -5.27 -13.63 29.07
CA ILE A 222 -5.07 -14.56 27.95
C ILE A 222 -6.41 -14.87 27.26
N LYS A 223 -7.44 -15.22 28.04
CA LYS A 223 -8.77 -15.55 27.50
C LYS A 223 -9.40 -14.36 26.80
N LEU A 224 -9.27 -13.16 27.37
CA LEU A 224 -9.74 -11.93 26.74
C LEU A 224 -9.05 -11.73 25.39
N VAL A 225 -7.72 -11.73 25.35
CA VAL A 225 -6.93 -11.54 24.13
C VAL A 225 -7.30 -12.56 23.06
N GLN A 226 -7.33 -13.84 23.40
CA GLN A 226 -7.70 -14.92 22.47
C GLN A 226 -9.12 -14.74 21.91
N SER A 227 -10.07 -14.27 22.74
CA SER A 227 -11.43 -13.99 22.29
C SER A 227 -11.55 -12.80 21.32
N LYS A 228 -10.55 -11.91 21.32
CA LYS A 228 -10.51 -10.68 20.48
C LYS A 228 -9.55 -10.77 19.29
N ALA A 229 -8.68 -11.77 19.25
CA ALA A 229 -7.66 -11.90 18.22
C ALA A 229 -8.24 -11.92 16.79
N SER A 230 -9.36 -12.63 16.57
CA SER A 230 -10.03 -12.70 15.27
C SER A 230 -10.95 -11.52 14.95
N ASP A 231 -11.27 -10.67 15.93
CA ASP A 231 -12.12 -9.50 15.75
C ASP A 231 -11.31 -8.35 15.14
N ARG A 232 -11.51 -8.11 13.84
CA ARG A 232 -10.80 -7.06 13.09
C ARG A 232 -11.18 -5.64 13.51
N SER A 233 -12.26 -5.45 14.28
CA SER A 233 -12.64 -4.13 14.81
C SER A 233 -11.84 -3.72 16.05
N VAL A 234 -11.18 -4.66 16.71
CA VAL A 234 -10.38 -4.41 17.91
C VAL A 234 -8.93 -4.12 17.50
N LEU A 235 -8.46 -2.88 17.62
CA LEU A 235 -7.07 -2.53 17.26
C LEU A 235 -6.11 -2.55 18.45
N GLY A 236 -6.65 -2.56 19.68
CA GLY A 236 -5.91 -2.72 20.92
C GLY A 236 -6.83 -2.99 22.11
N LEU A 237 -6.23 -3.32 23.26
CA LEU A 237 -6.87 -3.58 24.55
C LEU A 237 -6.32 -2.66 25.63
#